data_AF-K5WVR7-F1
#
_entry.id   AF-K5WVR7-F1
#
_cell.length_a   1.000
_cell.length_b   1.000
_cell.length_c   1.000
_cell.angle_alpha   90.00
_cell.angle_beta   90.00
_cell.angle_gamma   90.00
#
_symmetry.space_group_name_H-M   'P 1'
#
loop_
_entity.id
_entity.type
_entity.pdbx_description
1 polymer ?
#
loop_
_entity_poly.entity_id
_entity_poly.type
_entity_poly.pdbx_seq_one_letter_code
_entity_poly.pdbx_strand_id
1 'polypeptide(L)'
;MLTVDIAPGGRWLFAGTEHCSLYYWDLDSDDPEPVHLVPCDDVGNTPGETNTVTAIDFLVERGDPCSGFVVAFIGRDCHREHKESGEWLYIWDVVPQDEILKAKRLRTLPLPYHGSISRFSFNDHLVARTMTKRLDVYWWRDCTETRLVRCTLVLETDPIIYWQR
;
A
#
# COMPACT_ATOMS: atom_id res chain seq x y z
N MET A 1 14.59 -3.77 2.30
CA MET A 1 14.54 -2.63 1.35
C MET A 1 13.54 -1.65 1.90
N LEU A 2 13.98 -0.44 2.24
CA LEU A 2 13.10 0.64 2.68
C LEU A 2 12.31 1.16 1.48
N THR A 3 11.00 1.29 1.63
CA THR A 3 10.13 1.94 0.64
C THR A 3 9.78 3.33 1.15
N VAL A 4 9.76 4.31 0.26
CA VAL A 4 9.46 5.71 0.58
C VAL A 4 8.65 6.31 -0.55
N ASP A 5 7.68 7.14 -0.22
CA ASP A 5 6.92 7.89 -1.21
C ASP A 5 6.37 9.20 -0.63
N ILE A 6 6.15 10.21 -1.48
CA ILE A 6 5.62 11.52 -1.09
C ILE A 6 4.13 11.53 -1.39
N ALA A 7 3.33 11.85 -0.38
CA ALA A 7 1.89 11.95 -0.53
C ALA A 7 1.53 13.07 -1.51
N PRO A 8 0.40 12.94 -2.23
CA PRO A 8 -0.09 14.00 -3.10
C PRO A 8 -0.25 15.32 -2.34
N GLY A 9 0.11 16.43 -3.00
CA GLY A 9 0.21 17.76 -2.38
C GLY A 9 1.59 18.07 -1.80
N GLY A 10 2.45 17.07 -1.60
CA GLY A 10 3.88 17.28 -1.30
C GLY A 10 4.22 17.56 0.16
N ARG A 11 3.22 17.68 1.05
CA ARG A 11 3.43 17.95 2.49
C ARG A 11 3.87 16.72 3.28
N TRP A 12 3.36 15.53 2.96
CA TRP A 12 3.60 14.34 3.79
C TRP A 12 4.57 13.38 3.11
N LEU A 13 5.63 12.99 3.81
CA LEU A 13 6.52 11.89 3.40
C LEU A 13 6.10 10.63 4.12
N PHE A 14 6.07 9.49 3.43
CA PHE A 14 5.82 8.19 4.03
C PHE A 14 7.00 7.26 3.83
N ALA A 15 7.35 6.48 4.86
CA ALA A 15 8.34 5.42 4.75
C ALA A 15 7.86 4.13 5.42
N GLY A 16 8.04 3.03 4.73
CA GLY A 16 7.75 1.70 5.22
C GLY A 16 9.01 1.01 5.72
N THR A 17 8.92 0.33 6.86
CA THR A 17 10.06 -0.35 7.51
C THR A 17 10.05 -1.87 7.29
N GLU A 18 11.15 -2.52 7.68
CA GLU A 18 11.28 -3.99 7.71
C GLU A 18 10.53 -4.62 8.91
N HIS A 19 10.05 -3.79 9.84
CA HIS A 19 9.28 -4.17 11.02
C HIS A 19 7.83 -3.67 10.96
N CYS A 20 7.27 -3.60 9.76
CA CYS A 20 5.85 -3.40 9.53
C CYS A 20 5.26 -2.05 9.93
N SER A 21 6.12 -1.10 10.28
CA SER A 21 5.67 0.25 10.59
C SER A 21 5.63 1.08 9.33
N LEU A 22 4.56 1.85 9.20
CA LEU A 22 4.48 2.96 8.27
C LEU A 22 4.71 4.23 9.08
N TYR A 23 5.79 4.93 8.79
CA TYR A 23 6.09 6.23 9.38
C TYR A 23 5.74 7.33 8.40
N TYR A 24 5.40 8.50 8.94
CA TYR A 24 5.25 9.71 8.16
C TYR A 24 5.97 10.90 8.80
N TRP A 25 6.24 11.92 7.99
CA TRP A 25 6.80 13.21 8.39
C TRP A 25 5.94 14.33 7.80
N ASP A 26 5.75 15.40 8.56
CA ASP A 26 5.25 16.68 8.05
C ASP A 26 6.43 17.47 7.47
N LEU A 27 6.51 17.58 6.15
CA LEU A 27 7.60 18.29 5.46
C LEU A 27 7.47 19.82 5.55
N ASP A 28 6.32 20.33 6.00
CA ASP A 28 6.13 21.76 6.27
C ASP A 28 6.55 22.14 7.71
N SER A 29 6.88 21.16 8.57
CA SER A 29 7.39 21.42 9.92
C SER A 29 8.82 21.97 9.90
N ASP A 30 9.13 22.92 10.78
CA ASP A 30 10.48 23.44 11.00
C ASP A 30 11.45 22.35 11.50
N ASP A 31 10.94 21.34 12.21
CA ASP A 31 11.67 20.19 12.75
C ASP A 31 10.88 18.89 12.51
N PRO A 32 11.00 18.26 11.34
CA PRO A 32 10.20 17.10 10.97
C PRO A 32 10.67 15.82 11.67
N GLU A 33 9.89 15.35 12.64
CA GLU A 33 10.11 14.07 13.34
C GLU A 33 9.23 12.93 12.77
N PRO A 34 9.71 11.67 12.77
CA PRO A 34 8.94 10.53 12.29
C PRO A 34 7.79 10.19 13.24
N VAL A 35 6.58 10.12 12.71
CA VAL A 35 5.40 9.67 13.45
C VAL A 35 4.97 8.30 12.94
N HIS A 36 4.77 7.35 13.85
CA HIS A 36 4.25 6.03 13.52
C HIS A 36 2.75 6.12 13.19
N LEU A 37 2.36 5.77 11.97
CA LEU A 37 0.96 5.77 11.55
C LEU A 37 0.27 4.48 11.99
N VAL A 38 -0.70 4.62 12.90
CA VAL A 38 -1.51 3.51 13.42
C VAL A 38 -2.98 3.77 13.12
N PRO A 39 -3.73 2.79 12.55
CA PRO A 39 -5.17 2.92 12.34
C PRO A 39 -5.91 3.10 13.67
N CYS A 40 -6.92 3.98 13.69
CA CYS A 40 -7.69 4.30 14.91
C CYS A 40 -8.77 3.25 15.27
N ASP A 41 -8.83 2.09 14.60
CA ASP A 41 -10.01 1.20 14.64
C ASP A 41 -9.96 0.10 15.71
N ASP A 42 -8.99 0.09 16.63
CA ASP A 42 -8.78 -0.89 17.73
C ASP A 42 -8.76 -2.38 17.31
N VAL A 43 -9.01 -2.68 16.04
CA VAL A 43 -8.97 -4.01 15.46
C VAL A 43 -7.50 -4.37 15.27
N GLY A 44 -7.02 -5.22 16.18
CA GLY A 44 -5.75 -5.92 16.13
C GLY A 44 -5.57 -6.66 14.80
N ASN A 45 -5.01 -5.91 13.86
CA ASN A 45 -4.32 -6.34 12.65
C ASN A 45 -3.57 -5.11 12.12
N THR A 46 -2.83 -4.46 13.03
CA THR A 46 -1.60 -3.77 12.64
C THR A 46 -0.85 -4.71 11.69
N PRO A 47 -0.25 -4.21 10.60
CA PRO A 47 0.72 -5.01 9.87
C PRO A 47 1.64 -5.69 10.91
N GLY A 48 1.65 -7.03 10.95
CA GLY A 48 2.15 -7.80 12.10
C GLY A 48 3.61 -7.50 12.42
N GLU A 49 4.08 -7.77 13.64
CA GLU A 49 5.43 -7.44 14.15
C GLU A 49 6.61 -7.86 13.24
N THR A 50 6.34 -8.67 12.21
CA THR A 50 7.30 -9.40 11.39
C THR A 50 7.12 -9.20 9.87
N ASN A 51 6.33 -8.23 9.38
CA ASN A 51 6.23 -7.99 7.92
C ASN A 51 7.07 -6.78 7.47
N THR A 52 7.47 -6.77 6.20
CA THR A 52 8.17 -5.63 5.58
C THR A 52 7.20 -4.89 4.66
N VAL A 53 7.14 -3.56 4.74
CA VAL A 53 6.41 -2.75 3.75
C VAL A 53 7.26 -2.70 2.47
N THR A 54 6.71 -3.18 1.36
CA THR A 54 7.45 -3.40 0.11
C THR A 54 7.13 -2.40 -1.00
N ALA A 55 5.97 -1.72 -0.89
CA ALA A 55 5.53 -0.69 -1.81
C ALA A 55 4.45 0.16 -1.15
N ILE A 56 4.39 1.44 -1.52
CA ILE A 56 3.39 2.44 -1.09
C ILE A 56 2.87 3.09 -2.37
N ASP A 57 1.58 3.39 -2.42
CA ASP A 57 0.92 4.17 -3.48
C ASP A 57 -0.23 4.98 -2.88
N PHE A 58 -0.61 6.07 -3.53
CA PHE A 58 -1.62 7.01 -3.03
C PHE A 58 -2.70 7.29 -4.05
N LEU A 59 -3.88 7.63 -3.53
CA LEU A 59 -5.02 8.06 -4.30
C LEU A 59 -5.69 9.25 -3.61
N VAL A 60 -5.87 10.34 -4.35
CA VAL A 60 -6.51 11.56 -3.84
C VAL A 60 -7.99 11.52 -4.19
N GLU A 61 -8.87 11.73 -3.21
CA GLU A 61 -10.26 12.03 -3.53
C GLU A 61 -10.34 13.38 -4.26
N ARG A 62 -11.03 13.40 -5.40
CA ARG A 62 -11.07 14.58 -6.29
C ARG A 62 -11.57 15.82 -5.55
N GLY A 63 -10.71 16.81 -5.33
CA GLY A 63 -11.15 18.18 -5.02
C GLY A 63 -10.14 19.01 -4.23
N ASP A 64 -9.40 18.42 -3.30
CA ASP A 64 -8.46 19.14 -2.45
C ASP A 64 -7.39 18.17 -1.86
N PRO A 65 -6.10 18.32 -2.23
CA PRO A 65 -5.01 17.48 -1.71
C PRO A 65 -4.79 17.63 -0.19
N CYS A 66 -5.37 18.66 0.44
CA CYS A 66 -5.33 18.85 1.89
C CYS A 66 -6.50 18.17 2.62
N SER A 67 -7.52 17.68 1.91
CA SER A 67 -8.74 17.12 2.52
C SER A 67 -8.61 15.66 2.96
N GLY A 68 -7.61 14.92 2.44
CA GLY A 68 -7.41 13.50 2.72
C GLY A 68 -6.97 12.72 1.50
N PHE A 69 -6.46 11.53 1.72
CA PHE A 69 -6.06 10.60 0.67
C PHE A 69 -6.17 9.15 1.15
N VAL A 70 -6.33 8.25 0.20
CA VAL A 70 -6.24 6.82 0.42
C VAL A 70 -4.80 6.40 0.21
N VAL A 71 -4.20 5.74 1.21
CA VAL A 71 -2.90 5.09 1.07
C VAL A 71 -3.11 3.59 0.89
N ALA A 72 -2.43 3.03 -0.11
CA ALA A 72 -2.32 1.60 -0.31
C ALA A 72 -0.87 1.17 -0.08
N PHE A 73 -0.66 0.02 0.55
CA PHE A 73 0.69 -0.53 0.71
C PHE A 73 0.67 -2.05 0.84
N ILE A 74 1.79 -2.68 0.47
CA ILE A 74 1.95 -4.14 0.53
C ILE A 74 2.89 -4.50 1.67
N GLY A 75 2.40 -5.29 2.63
CA GLY A 75 3.21 -5.93 3.66
C GLY A 75 3.57 -7.36 3.29
N ARG A 76 4.83 -7.77 3.48
CA ARG A 76 5.31 -9.14 3.25
C ARG A 76 5.75 -9.79 4.54
N ASP A 77 5.13 -10.90 4.92
CA ASP A 77 5.50 -11.66 6.12
C ASP A 77 6.90 -12.26 5.99
N CYS A 78 7.76 -12.04 6.98
CA CYS A 78 9.10 -12.61 7.02
C CYS A 78 9.10 -14.07 7.49
N HIS A 79 8.04 -14.54 8.16
CA HIS A 79 7.87 -15.93 8.55
C HIS A 79 7.29 -16.72 7.37
N ARG A 80 8.17 -17.44 6.66
CA ARG A 80 7.85 -18.35 5.53
C ARG A 80 6.94 -19.54 5.89
N GLU A 81 6.35 -19.54 7.08
CA GLU A 81 5.61 -20.69 7.64
C GLU A 81 4.11 -20.66 7.37
N HIS A 82 3.54 -19.50 7.00
CA HIS A 82 2.12 -19.41 6.65
C HIS A 82 1.87 -19.97 5.25
N LYS A 83 1.24 -21.15 5.20
CA LYS A 83 0.92 -21.91 3.98
C LYS A 83 -0.09 -21.22 3.03
N GLU A 84 -0.70 -20.10 3.41
CA GLU A 84 -1.85 -19.51 2.71
C GLU A 84 -1.55 -18.19 1.96
N SER A 85 -0.77 -17.24 2.53
CA SER A 85 -0.30 -16.04 1.81
C SER A 85 0.89 -15.38 2.50
N GLY A 86 1.94 -15.03 1.75
CA GLY A 86 3.12 -14.33 2.28
C GLY A 86 3.12 -12.81 2.06
N GLU A 87 2.11 -12.26 1.38
CA GLU A 87 1.94 -10.82 1.17
C GLU A 87 0.48 -10.40 1.43
N TRP A 88 0.29 -9.17 1.87
CA TRP A 88 -0.99 -8.56 2.20
C TRP A 88 -1.08 -7.16 1.62
N LEU A 89 -2.23 -6.82 1.04
CA LEU A 89 -2.56 -5.47 0.62
C LEU A 89 -3.36 -4.78 1.73
N TYR A 90 -2.88 -3.61 2.15
CA TYR A 90 -3.55 -2.73 3.09
C TYR A 90 -4.01 -1.48 2.36
N ILE A 91 -5.25 -1.06 2.61
CA ILE A 91 -5.84 0.16 2.06
C ILE A 91 -6.43 0.95 3.21
N TRP A 92 -5.89 2.14 3.48
CA TRP A 92 -6.30 3.01 4.57
C TRP A 92 -6.75 4.37 4.03
N ASP A 93 -7.80 4.90 4.62
CA ASP A 93 -8.23 6.29 4.48
C ASP A 93 -7.42 7.12 5.47
N VAL A 94 -6.75 8.17 4.99
CA VAL A 94 -5.86 9.01 5.78
C VAL A 94 -6.28 10.46 5.64
N VAL A 95 -6.68 11.04 6.77
CA VAL A 95 -7.17 12.41 6.84
C VAL A 95 -6.20 13.24 7.69
N PRO A 96 -5.65 14.33 7.14
CA PRO A 96 -4.93 15.33 7.92
C PRO A 96 -5.85 15.98 8.94
N GLN A 97 -5.44 15.98 10.21
CA GLN A 97 -6.10 16.73 11.27
C GLN A 97 -5.03 17.55 12.00
N ASP A 98 -5.04 18.86 11.77
CA ASP A 98 -4.03 19.79 12.26
C ASP A 98 -2.62 19.44 11.75
N GLU A 99 -1.71 19.02 12.64
CA GLU A 99 -0.33 18.60 12.34
C GLU A 99 -0.14 17.08 12.39
N ILE A 100 -1.22 16.31 12.51
CA ILE A 100 -1.15 14.84 12.55
C ILE A 100 -2.02 14.20 11.48
N LEU A 101 -1.65 12.99 11.07
CA LEU A 101 -2.47 12.14 10.21
C LEU A 101 -3.28 11.17 11.04
N LYS A 102 -4.58 11.07 10.74
CA LYS A 102 -5.45 10.01 11.26
C LYS A 102 -5.71 8.99 10.17
N ALA A 103 -5.41 7.74 10.46
CA ALA A 103 -5.66 6.62 9.56
C ALA A 103 -6.88 5.82 10.01
N LYS A 104 -7.71 5.42 9.05
CA LYS A 104 -8.78 4.45 9.21
C LYS A 104 -8.56 3.31 8.22
N ARG A 105 -8.58 2.08 8.70
CA ARG A 105 -8.48 0.91 7.83
C ARG A 105 -9.75 0.80 6.98
N LEU A 106 -9.59 0.80 5.66
CA LEU A 106 -10.69 0.49 4.73
C LEU A 106 -10.69 -1.01 4.41
N ARG A 107 -9.52 -1.57 4.10
CA ARG A 107 -9.38 -3.00 3.76
C ARG A 107 -8.02 -3.60 4.15
N THR A 108 -8.07 -4.91 4.35
CA THR A 108 -6.90 -5.80 4.40
C THR A 108 -7.21 -7.04 3.58
N LEU A 109 -6.38 -7.34 2.57
CA LEU A 109 -6.60 -8.44 1.63
C LEU A 109 -5.37 -9.33 1.54
N PRO A 110 -5.49 -10.67 1.67
CA PRO A 110 -4.37 -11.56 1.44
C PRO A 110 -4.03 -11.59 -0.06
N LEU A 111 -2.77 -11.42 -0.39
CA LEU A 111 -2.27 -11.52 -1.76
C LEU A 111 -1.63 -12.89 -1.98
N PRO A 112 -2.00 -13.61 -3.06
CA PRO A 112 -1.39 -14.90 -3.38
C PRO A 112 0.07 -14.72 -3.80
N TYR A 113 0.87 -15.74 -3.51
CA TYR A 113 2.29 -15.88 -3.84
C TYR A 113 3.26 -14.95 -3.09
N HIS A 114 4.40 -15.52 -2.70
CA HIS A 114 5.46 -14.86 -1.93
C HIS A 114 6.76 -14.74 -2.74
N GLY A 115 7.62 -13.78 -2.38
CA GLY A 115 9.02 -13.75 -2.80
C GLY A 115 9.34 -13.09 -4.14
N SER A 116 8.37 -12.44 -4.79
CA SER A 116 8.62 -11.62 -5.98
C SER A 116 8.64 -10.14 -5.62
N ILE A 117 9.50 -9.34 -6.26
CA ILE A 117 9.41 -7.88 -6.16
C ILE A 117 8.10 -7.47 -6.82
N SER A 118 7.15 -7.04 -5.99
CA SER A 118 5.85 -6.57 -6.43
C SER A 118 5.93 -5.08 -6.67
N ARG A 119 5.61 -4.66 -7.90
CA ARG A 119 5.10 -3.32 -8.13
C ARG A 119 3.60 -3.42 -8.18
N PHE A 120 2.92 -2.47 -7.56
CA PHE A 120 1.50 -2.34 -7.76
C PHE A 120 1.18 -0.91 -8.18
N SER A 121 0.08 -0.79 -8.92
CA SER A 121 -0.55 0.49 -9.24
C SER A 121 -1.98 0.39 -8.76
N PHE A 122 -2.42 1.40 -8.05
CA PHE A 122 -3.71 1.46 -7.41
C PHE A 122 -4.52 2.65 -7.92
N ASN A 123 -5.83 2.46 -8.07
CA ASN A 123 -6.79 3.54 -8.22
C ASN A 123 -8.09 3.20 -7.47
N ASP A 124 -9.12 4.05 -7.61
CA ASP A 124 -10.42 3.92 -6.93
C ASP A 124 -11.04 2.50 -7.03
N HIS A 125 -10.73 1.75 -8.09
CA HIS A 125 -11.41 0.50 -8.43
C HIS A 125 -10.49 -0.67 -8.73
N LEU A 126 -9.18 -0.46 -8.88
CA LEU A 126 -8.28 -1.44 -9.46
C LEU A 126 -6.90 -1.43 -8.80
N VAL A 127 -6.35 -2.62 -8.59
CA VAL A 127 -4.95 -2.87 -8.23
C VAL A 127 -4.35 -3.75 -9.30
N ALA A 128 -3.36 -3.26 -10.01
CA ALA A 128 -2.52 -4.10 -10.86
C ALA A 128 -1.25 -4.45 -10.07
N ARG A 129 -0.86 -5.73 -10.03
CA ARG A 129 0.37 -6.20 -9.38
C ARG A 129 1.17 -7.04 -10.37
N THR A 130 2.40 -6.61 -10.66
CA THR A 130 3.34 -7.38 -11.48
C THR A 130 4.24 -8.24 -10.60
N MET A 131 4.46 -9.47 -11.03
CA MET A 131 5.39 -10.44 -10.45
C MET A 131 6.19 -11.09 -11.60
N THR A 132 7.22 -11.86 -11.28
CA THR A 132 7.99 -12.60 -12.30
C THR A 132 7.06 -13.47 -13.15
N LYS A 133 6.96 -13.14 -14.45
CA LYS A 133 6.11 -13.82 -15.45
C LYS A 133 4.60 -13.79 -15.15
N ARG A 134 4.13 -12.90 -14.28
CA ARG A 134 2.71 -12.81 -13.93
C ARG A 134 2.26 -11.36 -13.75
N LEU A 135 1.06 -11.07 -14.22
CA LEU A 135 0.34 -9.85 -13.90
C LEU A 135 -0.99 -10.25 -13.28
N ASP A 136 -1.19 -9.89 -12.02
CA ASP A 136 -2.49 -10.00 -11.37
C ASP A 136 -3.16 -8.64 -11.41
N VAL A 137 -4.40 -8.60 -11.88
CA VAL A 137 -5.26 -7.41 -11.82
C VAL A 137 -6.43 -7.74 -10.92
N TYR A 138 -6.56 -6.99 -9.85
CA TYR A 138 -7.66 -7.05 -8.90
C TYR A 138 -8.54 -5.83 -9.11
N TRP A 139 -9.86 -5.99 -9.10
CA TRP A 139 -10.76 -4.85 -9.13
C TRP A 139 -12.00 -5.08 -8.28
N TRP A 140 -12.63 -3.97 -7.90
CA TRP A 140 -13.86 -3.91 -7.12
C TRP A 140 -14.72 -2.75 -7.63
N ARG A 141 -16.05 -2.83 -7.45
CA ARG A 141 -16.92 -1.72 -7.87
C ARG A 141 -16.90 -0.56 -6.88
N ASP A 142 -16.86 -0.87 -5.59
CA ASP A 142 -16.75 0.13 -4.52
C ASP A 142 -15.70 -0.31 -3.51
N CYS A 143 -14.95 0.65 -2.94
CA CYS A 143 -13.99 0.45 -1.82
C CYS A 143 -14.61 -0.18 -0.55
N THR A 144 -15.91 -0.47 -0.56
CA THR A 144 -16.68 -1.15 0.49
C THR A 144 -17.16 -2.57 0.10
N GLU A 145 -17.17 -2.93 -1.19
CA GLU A 145 -17.59 -4.27 -1.63
C GLU A 145 -16.53 -5.34 -1.29
N THR A 146 -16.95 -6.50 -0.80
CA THR A 146 -16.07 -7.60 -0.36
C THR A 146 -15.63 -8.54 -1.49
N ARG A 147 -16.16 -8.37 -2.71
CA ARG A 147 -15.90 -9.29 -3.82
C ARG A 147 -14.72 -8.82 -4.65
N LEU A 148 -13.53 -9.30 -4.28
CA LEU A 148 -12.32 -9.14 -5.07
C LEU A 148 -12.42 -9.98 -6.35
N VAL A 149 -12.52 -9.33 -7.51
CA VAL A 149 -12.39 -10.03 -8.78
C VAL A 149 -10.92 -10.03 -9.18
N ARG A 150 -10.38 -11.20 -9.52
CA ARG A 150 -8.97 -11.38 -9.90
C ARG A 150 -8.88 -11.92 -11.32
N CYS A 151 -8.09 -11.25 -12.14
CA CYS A 151 -7.61 -11.78 -13.41
C CYS A 151 -6.10 -11.99 -13.29
N THR A 152 -5.62 -13.15 -13.70
CA THR A 152 -4.19 -13.47 -13.76
C THR A 152 -3.78 -13.69 -15.20
N LEU A 153 -2.86 -12.86 -15.68
CA LEU A 153 -2.14 -13.11 -16.92
C LEU A 153 -0.81 -13.78 -16.58
N VAL A 154 -0.59 -15.00 -17.10
CA VAL A 154 0.69 -15.69 -17.02
C VAL A 154 1.42 -15.46 -18.33
N LEU A 155 2.65 -14.96 -18.26
CA LEU A 155 3.49 -14.72 -19.43
C LEU A 155 4.36 -15.96 -19.66
N GLU A 156 4.24 -16.60 -20.83
CA GLU A 156 5.01 -17.79 -21.19
C GLU A 156 6.50 -17.48 -21.39
N THR A 157 6.83 -16.23 -21.71
CA THR A 157 8.18 -15.71 -21.93
C THR A 157 8.38 -14.40 -21.16
N ASP A 158 9.64 -14.03 -20.88
CA ASP A 158 9.92 -12.76 -20.22
C ASP A 158 9.51 -11.60 -21.15
N PRO A 159 8.64 -10.67 -20.69
CA PRO A 159 8.11 -9.62 -21.55
C PRO A 159 9.23 -8.66 -21.96
N ILE A 160 9.42 -8.47 -23.26
CA ILE A 160 10.28 -7.42 -23.80
C ILE A 160 9.48 -6.12 -23.78
N ILE A 161 9.66 -5.30 -22.74
CA ILE A 161 9.05 -3.98 -22.65
C ILE A 161 9.98 -2.98 -23.35
N TYR A 162 9.58 -2.50 -24.52
CA TYR A 162 10.26 -1.39 -25.19
C TYR A 162 9.83 -0.06 -24.56
N TRP A 163 10.77 0.65 -23.94
CA TRP A 163 10.58 2.04 -23.56
C TRP A 163 10.78 2.92 -24.78
N GLN A 164 9.72 3.52 -25.32
CA GLN A 164 9.87 4.66 -26.22
C GLN A 164 10.11 5.91 -25.37
N ARG A 165 11.23 6.59 -25.62
CA ARG A 165 11.58 7.88 -25.01
C ARG A 165 10.69 9.00 -25.55
#